data_AF-A0A7Y2GE35-F1
#
_entry.id   AF-A0A7Y2GE35-F1
#
_cell.length_a   1.000
_cell.length_b   1.000
_cell.length_c   1.000
_cell.angle_alpha   90.00
_cell.angle_beta   90.00
_cell.angle_gamma   90.00
#
_symmetry.space_group_name_H-M   'P 1'
#
loop_
_entity.id
_entity.type
_entity.pdbx_description
1 polymer ?
#
loop_
_entity_poly.entity_id
_entity_poly.type
_entity_poly.pdbx_seq_one_letter_code
_entity_poly.pdbx_strand_id
1 'polypeptide(L)' 'MDIQTPAARPANPRFSSGPCAKPPTFSLDTLSDAPLGRSHRAAVGKAKLKAAIDGTREILSIPDGYKVGIVPASD' A
#
# COMPACT_ATOMS: atom_id res chain seq x y z
N MET A 1 -45.89 -2.49 4.21
CA MET A 1 -44.81 -3.18 4.94
C MET A 1 -43.90 -2.10 5.48
N ASP A 2 -43.76 -2.01 6.78
CA ASP A 2 -42.83 -1.08 7.44
C ASP A 2 -41.44 -1.72 7.44
N ILE A 3 -40.46 -1.12 6.74
CA ILE A 3 -39.11 -1.68 6.60
C ILE A 3 -38.28 -1.20 7.79
N GLN A 4 -38.01 -2.09 8.74
CA GLN A 4 -37.15 -1.78 9.88
C GLN A 4 -35.73 -1.47 9.40
N THR A 5 -35.26 -0.26 9.69
CA THR A 5 -33.91 0.16 9.34
C THR A 5 -32.88 -0.52 10.26
N PRO A 6 -31.77 -1.06 9.73
CA PRO A 6 -30.73 -1.67 10.56
C PRO A 6 -30.14 -0.67 11.56
N ALA A 7 -30.08 -1.06 12.85
CA ALA A 7 -29.46 -0.24 13.89
C ALA A 7 -27.92 -0.18 13.75
N ALA A 8 -27.32 -1.24 13.20
CA ALA A 8 -25.87 -1.34 13.04
C ALA A 8 -25.40 -0.58 11.79
N ARG A 9 -24.43 0.32 11.98
CA ARG A 9 -23.73 1.03 10.90
C ARG A 9 -22.28 0.57 10.81
N PRO A 10 -21.69 0.53 9.62
CA PRO A 10 -20.28 0.24 9.45
C PRO A 10 -19.42 1.31 10.14
N ALA A 11 -18.37 0.90 10.85
CA ALA A 11 -17.43 1.82 11.48
C ALA A 11 -16.70 2.72 10.44
N ASN A 12 -16.58 2.25 9.20
CA ASN A 12 -16.00 3.00 8.09
C ASN A 12 -16.87 2.83 6.82
N PRO A 13 -17.64 3.87 6.42
CA PRO A 13 -18.54 3.79 5.26
C PRO A 13 -17.85 4.07 3.91
N ARG A 14 -16.52 3.95 3.82
CA ARG A 14 -15.76 4.21 2.58
C ARG A 14 -15.67 2.95 1.72
N PHE A 15 -16.69 2.75 0.88
CA PHE A 15 -16.87 1.55 0.05
C PHE A 15 -16.34 1.66 -1.39
N SER A 16 -15.54 2.68 -1.71
CA SER A 16 -14.94 2.84 -3.03
C SER A 16 -13.95 1.71 -3.35
N SER A 17 -13.89 1.31 -4.62
CA SER A 17 -12.97 0.28 -5.13
C SER A 17 -11.53 0.79 -5.34
N GLY A 18 -11.34 2.10 -5.36
CA GLY A 18 -10.05 2.75 -5.53
C GLY A 18 -10.23 4.27 -5.66
N PRO A 19 -9.59 5.11 -4.82
CA PRO A 19 -8.87 4.74 -3.60
C PRO A 19 -9.80 4.09 -2.56
N CYS A 20 -9.33 3.07 -1.85
CA CYS A 20 -10.09 2.37 -0.80
C CYS A 20 -9.64 2.80 0.61
N ALA A 21 -10.38 2.40 1.64
CA ALA A 21 -10.00 2.65 3.02
C ALA A 21 -8.62 2.05 3.35
N LYS A 22 -7.74 2.83 4.00
CA LYS A 22 -6.49 2.32 4.56
C LYS A 22 -6.77 1.25 5.64
N PRO A 23 -5.83 0.30 5.88
CA PRO A 23 -5.97 -0.67 6.97
C PRO A 23 -6.20 0.02 8.32
N PRO A 24 -6.98 -0.56 9.26
CA PRO A 24 -7.25 0.05 10.56
C PRO A 24 -5.99 0.34 11.40
N THR A 25 -4.90 -0.37 11.13
CA THR A 25 -3.60 -0.22 11.80
C THR A 25 -2.71 0.84 11.16
N PHE A 26 -3.15 1.54 10.11
CA PHE A 26 -2.34 2.53 9.43
C PHE A 26 -2.06 3.76 10.32
N SER A 27 -0.78 4.07 10.54
CA SER A 27 -0.30 5.31 11.18
C SER A 27 0.71 6.02 10.27
N LEU A 28 0.74 7.36 10.32
CA LEU A 28 1.75 8.17 9.64
C LEU A 28 3.17 7.95 10.19
N ASP A 29 3.30 7.45 11.42
CA ASP A 29 4.61 7.15 12.03
C ASP A 29 5.41 6.13 11.21
N THR A 30 4.71 5.27 10.45
CA THR A 30 5.32 4.31 9.52
C THR A 30 6.10 4.97 8.38
N LEU A 31 5.89 6.28 8.15
CA LEU A 31 6.57 7.07 7.13
C LEU A 31 7.70 7.93 7.71
N SER A 32 7.98 7.84 9.02
CA SER A 32 8.99 8.67 9.70
C SER A 32 10.41 8.51 9.16
N ASP A 33 10.72 7.34 8.60
CA ASP A 33 12.02 7.01 8.01
C ASP A 33 12.05 7.19 6.48
N ALA A 34 11.02 7.83 5.91
CA ALA A 34 10.94 8.05 4.47
C ALA A 34 12.09 8.97 3.99
N PRO A 35 12.78 8.64 2.88
CA PRO A 35 13.90 9.41 2.36
C PRO A 35 13.43 10.67 1.59
N LEU A 36 12.63 11.50 2.24
CA LEU A 36 12.06 12.72 1.66
C LEU A 36 13.16 13.73 1.29
N GLY A 37 12.97 14.46 0.19
CA GLY A 37 13.93 15.46 -0.30
C GLY A 37 15.27 14.90 -0.78
N ARG A 38 15.45 13.58 -0.84
CA ARG A 38 16.68 12.95 -1.35
C ARG A 38 16.55 12.63 -2.84
N SER A 39 17.69 12.61 -3.52
CA SER A 39 17.78 12.11 -4.90
C SER A 39 17.26 10.67 -4.97
N HIS A 40 16.46 10.35 -6.00
CA HIS A 40 15.99 8.99 -6.27
C HIS A 40 17.14 8.00 -6.51
N ARG A 41 18.34 8.49 -6.85
CA ARG A 41 19.55 7.66 -7.03
C ARG A 41 20.29 7.38 -5.72
N ALA A 42 19.90 8.01 -4.61
CA ALA A 42 20.55 7.84 -3.32
C ALA A 42 20.42 6.39 -2.82
N ALA A 43 21.46 5.92 -2.12
CA ALA A 43 21.53 4.54 -1.62
C ALA A 43 20.33 4.18 -0.73
N VAL A 44 19.89 5.10 0.14
CA VAL A 44 18.73 4.88 1.03
C VAL A 44 17.42 4.62 0.26
N GLY A 45 17.17 5.35 -0.83
CA GLY A 45 16.00 5.15 -1.67
C GLY A 45 16.08 3.83 -2.43
N LYS A 46 17.24 3.52 -3.01
CA LYS A 46 17.49 2.24 -3.69
C LYS A 46 17.31 1.05 -2.76
N ALA A 47 17.76 1.15 -1.50
CA ALA A 47 17.60 0.09 -0.50
C ALA A 47 16.13 -0.18 -0.20
N LYS A 48 15.32 0.87 0.01
CA LYS A 48 13.87 0.72 0.22
C LYS A 48 13.14 0.14 -1.00
N LEU A 49 13.50 0.57 -2.21
CA LEU A 49 12.94 -0.01 -3.44
C LEU A 49 13.31 -1.49 -3.60
N LYS A 50 14.55 -1.86 -3.29
CA LYS A 50 14.98 -3.26 -3.31
C LYS A 50 14.19 -4.10 -2.30
N ALA A 51 14.01 -3.61 -1.07
CA ALA A 51 13.22 -4.30 -0.06
C ALA A 51 11.77 -4.54 -0.51
N ALA A 52 11.13 -3.55 -1.16
CA ALA A 52 9.79 -3.72 -1.72
C ALA A 52 9.75 -4.75 -2.86
N ILE A 53 10.76 -4.77 -3.73
CA ILE A 53 10.89 -5.74 -4.82
C ILE A 53 11.06 -7.16 -4.27
N ASP A 54 11.97 -7.34 -3.31
CA ASP A 54 12.27 -8.64 -2.71
C ASP A 54 11.05 -9.18 -1.94
N GLY A 55 10.42 -8.34 -1.11
CA GLY A 55 9.22 -8.72 -0.37
C GLY A 55 8.04 -9.05 -1.27
N THR A 56 7.86 -8.33 -2.39
CA THR A 56 6.83 -8.65 -3.39
C THR A 56 7.08 -10.02 -4.02
N ARG A 57 8.33 -10.34 -4.36
CA ARG A 57 8.71 -11.65 -4.89
C ARG A 57 8.39 -12.76 -3.89
N GLU A 58 8.72 -12.56 -2.62
CA GLU A 58 8.49 -13.53 -1.57
C GLU A 58 6.98 -13.78 -1.37
N ILE A 59 6.20 -12.72 -1.16
CA ILE A 59 4.75 -12.81 -0.91
C ILE A 59 4.03 -13.50 -2.07
N LEU A 60 4.39 -13.17 -3.31
CA LEU A 60 3.74 -13.71 -4.50
C LEU A 60 4.39 -14.99 -5.02
N SER A 61 5.46 -15.48 -4.38
CA SER A 61 6.24 -16.65 -4.80
C SER A 61 6.67 -16.58 -6.28
N ILE A 62 7.19 -15.41 -6.70
CA ILE A 62 7.54 -15.17 -8.11
C ILE A 62 8.72 -16.06 -8.52
N PRO A 63 8.59 -16.86 -9.60
CA PRO A 63 9.66 -17.75 -10.06
C PRO A 63 10.97 -17.05 -10.40
N ASP A 64 12.05 -17.82 -10.39
CA ASP A 64 13.36 -17.37 -10.87
C ASP A 64 13.30 -16.99 -12.36
N GLY A 65 14.14 -16.03 -12.75
CA GLY A 65 14.16 -15.48 -14.12
C GLY A 65 13.11 -14.40 -14.40
N TYR A 66 12.04 -14.30 -13.61
CA TYR A 66 11.09 -13.18 -13.69
C TYR A 66 11.61 -11.96 -12.93
N LYS A 67 11.12 -10.76 -13.25
CA LYS A 67 11.51 -9.49 -12.60
C LYS A 67 10.29 -8.74 -12.08
N VAL A 68 10.47 -8.02 -10.98
CA VAL A 68 9.46 -7.10 -10.42
C VAL A 68 9.83 -5.67 -10.82
N GLY A 69 8.91 -4.99 -11.50
CA GLY A 69 9.04 -3.57 -11.84
C GLY A 69 8.17 -2.71 -10.93
N ILE A 70 8.68 -1.56 -10.54
CA ILE A 70 7.91 -0.50 -9.86
C ILE A 70 7.79 0.65 -10.85
N VAL A 71 6.56 1.05 -11.15
CA VAL A 71 6.23 2.14 -12.08
C VAL A 71 5.24 3.10 -11.42
N PRO A 72 5.18 4.37 -11.86
CA PRO A 72 4.09 5.27 -11.46
C PRO A 72 2.72 4.63 -11.78
N ALA A 73 1.74 4.84 -10.90
CA ALA A 73 0.38 4.35 -11.09
C ALA A 73 -0.39 5.20 -12.11
N SER A 74 -1.58 4.73 -12.49
CA SER A 74 -2.58 5.56 -13.19
C SER A 74 -3.13 6.61 -12.24
N ASP A 75 -3.47 7.78 -12.79
CA ASP A 75 -4.46 8.69 -12.17
C ASP A 75 -5.85 8.03 -12.15
#